data_AF-A0A1Y4EZM5-F1
#
_entry.id   AF-A0A1Y4EZM5-F1
#
_cell.length_a   1.000
_cell.length_b   1.000
_cell.length_c   1.000
_cell.angle_alpha   90.00
_cell.angle_beta   90.00
_cell.angle_gamma   90.00
#
_symmetry.space_group_name_H-M   'P 1'
#
loop_
_entity.id
_entity.type
_entity.pdbx_description
1 polymer ?
#
loop_
_entity_poly.entity_id
_entity_poly.type
_entity_poly.pdbx_seq_one_letter_code
_entity_poly.pdbx_strand_id
1 'polypeptide(L)'
;MRVIDAVKNLAVAIKGSGEVSDIDTDQIAEAIQYMADNWEEIKAGIGTGETYVLPAATTTALGGVKKAAAVSSVSAADATAAEDAYDKTTAQSAVSLANANKAAINVLISKLKAAGIVE
;
A
#
# COMPACT_ATOMS: atom_id res chain seq x y z
N MET A 1 -6.42 12.53 41.74
CA MET A 1 -7.69 12.23 41.06
C MET A 1 -8.29 11.01 41.72
N ARG A 2 -9.51 11.10 42.26
CA ARG A 2 -10.21 9.93 42.83
C ARG A 2 -10.95 9.20 41.71
N VAL A 3 -11.23 7.90 41.89
CA VAL A 3 -11.98 7.10 40.90
C VAL A 3 -13.31 7.77 40.51
N ILE A 4 -13.99 8.38 41.48
CA ILE A 4 -15.25 9.09 41.26
C ILE A 4 -15.10 10.31 40.33
N ASP A 5 -14.00 11.05 40.42
CA ASP A 5 -13.76 12.23 39.56
C ASP A 5 -13.55 11.80 38.10
N ALA A 6 -12.90 10.64 37.89
CA ALA A 6 -12.67 10.09 36.56
C ALA A 6 -13.99 9.67 35.89
N VAL A 7 -14.87 9.01 36.62
CA VAL A 7 -16.17 8.55 36.10
C VAL A 7 -17.10 9.72 35.81
N LYS A 8 -17.05 10.79 36.62
CA LYS A 8 -17.79 12.02 36.32
C LYS A 8 -17.30 12.72 35.05
N ASN A 9 -15.98 12.80 34.86
CA ASN A 9 -15.41 13.35 33.62
C ASN A 9 -15.85 12.55 32.38
N LEU A 10 -15.89 11.23 32.49
CA LEU A 10 -16.41 10.36 31.44
C LEU A 10 -17.90 10.63 31.15
N ALA A 11 -18.73 10.79 32.19
CA ALA A 11 -20.15 11.10 32.03
C ALA A 11 -20.37 12.44 31.29
N VAL A 12 -19.58 13.47 31.61
CA VAL A 12 -19.58 14.75 30.87
C VAL A 12 -19.17 14.54 29.41
N ALA A 13 -18.14 13.74 29.15
CA ALA A 13 -17.68 13.46 27.79
C ALA A 13 -18.74 12.74 26.94
N ILE A 14 -19.46 11.77 27.51
CA ILE A 14 -20.56 11.06 26.84
C ILE A 14 -21.73 12.02 26.53
N LYS A 15 -22.08 12.91 27.48
CA LYS A 15 -23.12 13.94 27.26
C LYS A 15 -22.71 15.04 26.27
N GLY A 16 -21.41 15.18 25.98
CA GLY A 16 -20.86 16.20 25.08
C GLY A 16 -20.90 17.63 25.62
N SER A 17 -21.36 17.83 26.86
CA SER A 17 -21.48 19.13 27.54
C SER A 17 -21.71 18.95 29.06
N GLY A 18 -21.49 20.01 29.84
CA GLY A 18 -21.71 20.05 31.31
C GLY A 18 -20.43 20.14 32.15
N GLU A 19 -20.59 20.26 33.47
CA GLU A 19 -19.49 20.30 34.43
C GLU A 19 -19.52 19.09 35.38
N VAL A 20 -18.34 18.70 35.88
CA VAL A 20 -18.17 17.55 36.79
C VAL A 20 -18.97 17.70 38.09
N SER A 21 -19.17 18.94 38.56
CA SER A 21 -19.95 19.26 39.75
C SER A 21 -21.42 18.83 39.61
N ASP A 22 -21.93 18.80 38.39
CA ASP A 22 -23.35 18.62 38.10
C ASP A 22 -23.70 17.14 37.87
N ILE A 23 -22.68 16.27 37.90
CA ILE A 23 -22.85 14.82 37.74
C ILE A 23 -23.20 14.19 39.08
N ASP A 24 -24.43 13.68 39.16
CA ASP A 24 -24.93 12.87 40.27
C ASP A 24 -24.63 11.37 40.09
N THR A 25 -25.05 10.55 41.06
CA THR A 25 -24.83 9.10 41.05
C THR A 25 -25.61 8.35 39.98
N ASP A 26 -26.77 8.86 39.58
CA ASP A 26 -27.63 8.21 38.59
C ASP A 26 -27.04 8.41 37.19
N GLN A 27 -26.55 9.62 36.92
CA GLN A 27 -25.83 9.96 35.69
C GLN A 27 -24.49 9.22 35.58
N ILE A 28 -23.84 8.91 36.70
CA ILE A 28 -22.68 8.01 36.73
C ILE A 28 -23.09 6.59 36.30
N ALA A 29 -24.20 6.07 36.85
CA ALA A 29 -24.68 4.74 36.51
C ALA A 29 -25.06 4.63 35.02
N GLU A 30 -25.73 5.66 34.49
CA GLU A 30 -26.08 5.76 33.06
C GLU A 30 -24.84 5.77 32.18
N ALA A 31 -23.79 6.52 32.54
CA ALA A 31 -22.55 6.56 31.78
C ALA A 31 -21.83 5.20 31.76
N ILE A 32 -21.81 4.49 32.89
CA ILE A 32 -21.23 3.14 32.98
C ILE A 32 -22.05 2.16 32.15
N GLN A 33 -23.37 2.20 32.24
CA GLN A 33 -24.25 1.31 31.49
C GLN A 33 -24.15 1.58 29.98
N TYR A 34 -24.11 2.85 29.57
CA TYR A 34 -23.90 3.25 28.18
C TYR A 34 -22.58 2.67 27.64
N MET A 35 -21.48 2.75 28.39
CA MET A 35 -20.22 2.13 27.96
C MET A 35 -20.32 0.60 27.85
N ALA A 36 -21.01 -0.05 28.78
CA ALA A 36 -21.19 -1.50 28.75
C ALA A 36 -22.03 -1.94 27.54
N ASP A 37 -23.12 -1.24 27.26
CA ASP A 37 -24.05 -1.56 26.17
C ASP A 37 -23.43 -1.27 24.80
N ASN A 38 -22.60 -0.22 24.69
CA ASN A 38 -21.97 0.20 23.44
C ASN A 38 -20.51 -0.28 23.32
N TRP A 39 -20.07 -1.22 24.18
CA TRP A 39 -18.66 -1.61 24.26
C TRP A 39 -18.11 -2.13 22.94
N GLU A 40 -18.87 -2.95 22.18
CA GLU A 40 -18.38 -3.49 20.91
C GLU A 40 -18.20 -2.40 19.83
N GLU A 41 -19.06 -1.37 19.82
CA GLU A 41 -18.91 -0.23 18.90
C GLU A 41 -17.72 0.65 19.29
N ILE A 42 -17.59 0.95 20.59
CA ILE A 42 -16.45 1.70 21.15
C ILE A 42 -15.14 0.95 20.84
N LYS A 43 -15.11 -0.36 21.08
CA LYS A 43 -13.96 -1.22 20.80
C LYS A 43 -13.63 -1.28 19.30
N ALA A 44 -14.62 -1.37 18.43
CA ALA A 44 -14.40 -1.33 16.98
C ALA A 44 -13.80 0.02 16.54
N GLY A 45 -14.27 1.14 17.10
CA GLY A 45 -13.79 2.49 16.80
C GLY A 45 -12.39 2.81 17.34
N ILE A 46 -11.98 2.20 18.46
CA ILE A 46 -10.62 2.33 19.03
C ILE A 46 -9.57 1.56 18.19
N GLY A 47 -10.01 0.80 17.19
CA GLY A 47 -9.14 0.14 16.25
C GLY A 47 -8.57 -1.14 16.82
N THR A 48 -9.41 -2.16 16.98
CA THR A 48 -8.95 -3.56 17.08
C THR A 48 -8.57 -4.13 15.71
N GLY A 49 -8.09 -3.29 14.79
CA GLY A 49 -7.66 -3.73 13.48
C GLY A 49 -6.61 -4.81 13.67
N GLU A 50 -6.87 -6.01 13.15
CA GLU A 50 -5.89 -7.09 13.12
C GLU A 50 -4.58 -6.55 12.56
N THR A 51 -3.45 -7.08 13.04
CA THR A 51 -2.13 -6.63 12.55
C THR A 51 -2.06 -6.87 11.05
N TYR A 52 -2.00 -5.78 10.28
CA TYR A 52 -1.97 -5.88 8.82
C TYR A 52 -0.62 -6.44 8.35
N VAL A 53 -0.70 -7.48 7.52
CA VAL A 53 0.44 -8.01 6.77
C VAL A 53 0.20 -7.73 5.29
N LEU A 54 1.08 -6.95 4.66
CA LEU A 54 1.00 -6.66 3.22
C LEU A 54 1.16 -7.95 2.40
N PRO A 55 0.11 -8.42 1.71
CA PRO A 55 0.24 -9.61 0.87
C PRO A 55 1.05 -9.30 -0.39
N ALA A 56 1.59 -10.34 -1.03
CA ALA A 56 2.15 -10.20 -2.38
C ALA A 56 1.03 -9.93 -3.39
N ALA A 57 1.33 -9.15 -4.43
CA ALA A 57 0.39 -8.93 -5.54
C ALA A 57 0.09 -10.22 -6.29
N THR A 58 -1.16 -10.37 -6.75
CA THR A 58 -1.59 -11.47 -7.64
C THR A 58 -2.37 -10.91 -8.83
N THR A 59 -2.73 -11.76 -9.79
CA THR A 59 -3.58 -11.37 -10.93
C THR A 59 -5.03 -11.04 -10.53
N THR A 60 -5.44 -11.36 -9.31
CA THR A 60 -6.82 -11.21 -8.82
C THR A 60 -6.94 -10.34 -7.57
N ALA A 61 -5.84 -9.97 -6.90
CA ALA A 61 -5.84 -9.19 -5.69
C ALA A 61 -4.69 -8.18 -5.64
N LEU A 62 -4.97 -7.01 -5.06
CA LEU A 62 -3.97 -5.99 -4.79
C LEU A 62 -2.99 -6.49 -3.71
N GLY A 63 -1.71 -6.19 -3.90
CA GLY A 63 -0.65 -6.51 -2.95
C GLY A 63 0.63 -5.77 -3.28
N GLY A 64 1.65 -5.98 -2.45
CA GLY A 64 2.98 -5.41 -2.62
C GLY A 64 3.82 -6.15 -3.67
N VAL A 65 4.70 -5.40 -4.33
CA VAL A 65 5.79 -5.92 -5.16
C VAL A 65 7.12 -5.41 -4.63
N LYS A 66 8.21 -6.11 -4.92
CA LYS A 66 9.55 -5.60 -4.62
C LYS A 66 10.01 -4.64 -5.71
N LYS A 67 10.95 -3.76 -5.39
CA LYS A 67 11.63 -2.95 -6.39
C LYS A 67 12.50 -3.86 -7.27
N ALA A 68 12.32 -3.78 -8.59
CA ALA A 68 13.16 -4.51 -9.53
C ALA A 68 14.60 -3.98 -9.56
N ALA A 69 15.55 -4.86 -9.91
CA ALA A 69 16.95 -4.49 -10.09
C ALA A 69 17.13 -3.52 -11.27
N ALA A 70 18.16 -2.68 -11.21
CA ALA A 70 18.46 -1.71 -12.27
C ALA A 70 18.69 -2.40 -13.62
N VAL A 71 18.19 -1.80 -14.71
CA VAL A 71 18.39 -2.27 -16.09
C VAL A 71 19.30 -1.27 -16.80
N SER A 72 20.36 -1.77 -17.43
CA SER A 72 21.29 -0.94 -18.22
C SER A 72 20.62 -0.43 -19.49
N SER A 73 21.08 0.72 -19.99
CA SER A 73 20.66 1.22 -21.30
C SER A 73 21.11 0.29 -22.44
N VAL A 74 20.32 0.24 -23.51
CA VAL A 74 20.74 -0.38 -24.77
C VAL A 74 21.82 0.50 -25.39
N SER A 75 23.01 -0.05 -25.63
CA SER A 75 24.16 0.68 -26.18
C SER A 75 24.33 0.51 -27.70
N ALA A 76 23.50 -0.30 -28.34
CA ALA A 76 23.51 -0.45 -29.79
C ALA A 76 23.03 0.84 -30.46
N ALA A 77 23.62 1.19 -31.60
CA ALA A 77 23.17 2.33 -32.40
C ALA A 77 21.75 2.11 -32.93
N ASP A 78 21.01 3.20 -33.08
CA ASP A 78 19.68 3.18 -33.69
C ASP A 78 19.73 2.70 -35.14
N ALA A 79 18.64 2.12 -35.61
CA ALA A 79 18.47 1.86 -37.03
C ALA A 79 18.29 3.19 -37.75
N THR A 80 19.07 3.40 -38.81
CA THR A 80 18.94 4.56 -39.69
C THR A 80 17.93 4.29 -40.80
N ALA A 81 17.58 5.33 -41.57
CA ALA A 81 16.75 5.17 -42.76
C ALA A 81 17.37 4.14 -43.71
N ALA A 82 16.52 3.31 -44.32
CA ALA A 82 16.96 2.40 -45.38
C ALA A 82 17.43 3.22 -46.58
N GLU A 83 18.59 2.85 -47.13
CA GLU A 83 19.11 3.43 -48.36
C GLU A 83 18.47 2.75 -49.59
N ASP A 84 18.53 3.42 -50.75
CA ASP A 84 17.99 2.89 -52.01
C ASP A 84 18.66 1.58 -52.45
N ALA A 85 19.91 1.35 -52.02
CA ALA A 85 20.66 0.13 -52.27
C ALA A 85 20.76 -0.71 -50.99
N TYR A 86 20.35 -1.98 -51.08
CA TYR A 86 20.44 -2.91 -49.96
C TYR A 86 21.70 -3.74 -50.07
N ASP A 87 22.65 -3.53 -49.16
CA ASP A 87 23.86 -4.34 -49.04
C ASP A 87 23.88 -5.16 -47.74
N LYS A 88 24.88 -6.03 -47.62
CA LYS A 88 25.06 -6.87 -46.43
C LYS A 88 25.29 -6.02 -45.17
N THR A 89 25.94 -4.87 -45.29
CA THR A 89 26.31 -3.99 -44.18
C THR A 89 25.07 -3.37 -43.54
N THR A 90 24.18 -2.84 -44.36
CA THR A 90 22.89 -2.25 -43.95
C THR A 90 22.01 -3.32 -43.30
N ALA A 91 21.91 -4.51 -43.91
CA ALA A 91 21.18 -5.64 -43.34
C ALA A 91 21.77 -6.06 -41.97
N GLN A 92 23.09 -6.10 -41.83
CA GLN A 92 23.77 -6.52 -40.61
C GLN A 92 23.57 -5.53 -39.45
N SER A 93 23.39 -4.23 -39.76
CA SER A 93 23.12 -3.20 -38.74
C SER A 93 21.75 -3.44 -38.08
N ALA A 94 20.70 -3.70 -38.88
CA ALA A 94 19.39 -4.04 -38.38
C ALA A 94 19.39 -5.34 -37.55
N VAL A 95 20.11 -6.37 -38.03
CA VAL A 95 20.28 -7.64 -37.28
C VAL A 95 20.96 -7.39 -35.93
N SER A 96 21.97 -6.53 -35.89
CA SER A 96 22.70 -6.22 -34.65
C SER A 96 21.81 -5.52 -33.63
N LEU A 97 21.04 -4.52 -34.06
CA LEU A 97 20.07 -3.83 -33.19
C LEU A 97 18.96 -4.78 -32.70
N ALA A 98 18.42 -5.63 -33.57
CA ALA A 98 17.38 -6.60 -33.20
C ALA A 98 17.86 -7.58 -32.12
N ASN A 99 19.09 -8.09 -32.26
CA ASN A 99 19.70 -8.97 -31.27
C ASN A 99 19.98 -8.26 -29.94
N ALA A 100 20.45 -7.01 -29.98
CA ALA A 100 20.66 -6.20 -28.78
C ALA A 100 19.35 -5.91 -28.04
N ASN A 101 18.28 -5.54 -28.77
CA ASN A 101 16.96 -5.32 -28.19
C ASN A 101 16.38 -6.58 -27.57
N LYS A 102 16.49 -7.74 -28.25
CA LYS A 102 16.06 -9.03 -27.70
C LYS A 102 16.77 -9.34 -26.39
N ALA A 103 18.09 -9.12 -26.32
CA ALA A 103 18.86 -9.33 -25.11
C ALA A 103 18.40 -8.40 -23.97
N ALA A 104 18.22 -7.10 -24.25
CA ALA A 104 17.78 -6.13 -23.27
C ALA A 104 16.36 -6.42 -22.74
N ILE A 105 15.43 -6.79 -23.63
CA ILE A 105 14.05 -7.15 -23.27
C ILE A 105 14.05 -8.38 -22.35
N ASN A 106 14.83 -9.42 -22.69
CA ASN A 106 14.90 -10.61 -21.84
C ASN A 106 15.47 -10.29 -20.45
N VAL A 107 16.46 -9.40 -20.36
CA VAL A 107 17.01 -8.93 -19.07
C VAL A 107 15.95 -8.15 -18.27
N LEU A 108 15.20 -7.26 -18.92
CA LEU A 108 14.11 -6.51 -18.28
C LEU A 108 13.04 -7.48 -17.75
N ILE A 109 12.55 -8.38 -18.59
CA ILE A 109 11.55 -9.39 -18.20
C ILE A 109 12.04 -10.21 -17.01
N SER A 110 13.27 -10.72 -17.07
CA SER A 110 13.85 -11.51 -15.97
C SER A 110 13.88 -10.72 -14.65
N LYS A 111 14.25 -9.44 -14.69
CA LYS A 111 14.30 -8.58 -13.49
C LYS A 111 12.91 -8.23 -12.95
N LEU A 112 11.93 -8.04 -13.82
CA LEU A 112 10.53 -7.82 -13.41
C LEU A 112 9.93 -9.10 -12.79
N LYS A 113 10.22 -10.28 -13.36
CA LYS A 113 9.82 -11.57 -12.79
C LYS A 113 10.42 -11.81 -11.42
N ALA A 114 11.72 -11.57 -11.27
CA ALA A 114 12.42 -11.69 -9.99
C ALA A 114 11.86 -10.76 -8.89
N ALA A 115 11.24 -9.65 -9.28
CA ALA A 115 10.60 -8.69 -8.38
C ALA A 115 9.13 -9.00 -8.05
N GLY A 116 8.55 -10.03 -8.68
CA GLY A 116 7.13 -10.38 -8.53
C GLY A 116 6.18 -9.39 -9.21
N ILE A 117 6.64 -8.65 -10.22
CA ILE A 117 5.84 -7.64 -10.93
C ILE A 117 5.08 -8.26 -12.10
N VAL A 118 5.69 -9.24 -12.77
CA VAL A 118 5.10 -10.00 -13.89
C VAL A 118 5.41 -11.48 -13.68
N GLU A 119 4.54 -12.38 -14.15
CA GLU A 119 4.78 -13.83 -14.19
C GLU A 119 5.23 -14.33 -15.56
#